data_AF-A0A927YKP3-F1
#
_entry.id   AF-A0A927YKP3-F1
#
_cell.length_a   1.000
_cell.length_b   1.000
_cell.length_c   1.000
_cell.angle_alpha   90.00
_cell.angle_beta   90.00
_cell.angle_gamma   90.00
#
_symmetry.space_group_name_H-M   'P 1'
#
loop_
_entity.id
_entity.type
_entity.pdbx_description
1 polymer ?
#
loop_
_entity_poly.entity_id
_entity_poly.type
_entity_poly.pdbx_seq_one_letter_code
_entity_poly.pdbx_strand_id
1 'polypeptide(L)'
;MRKRLLSAAVVVCLLAGLAFVGVKDKTGSGSVESSTPAAKEVKMESLEWRYATKKLPGDNWMTGATKLWTTEYDGVRYYVGAETFEEKVVTEFVNAVAELSNYGQRVLGMKKLSKQSVPGMREDDERLRPSVYLNIPTQKDNIKVGDVRTFESLWNALECICKLTGAEQYGLLYRYCVEQGLVPEEKQVDREALKKYFSTEENQYLLDFTLPLLDDLVVGEENAGMVQAASIDFARWYIEEYSEEEYCKLCRSLLAANHDELETIKNKWLKDLGCEAGYREFAKLPFCTTNRIFYYTEQFGNRSEVCIRANYEISLSDITWLWQKADLKQGGYRQTIKTFLEMEDARSKDFQESRDFLKKYLPTKVEAVPVFLNFQDKKSGFNGLTIPEVGIILTYGWKEAGESLLHEYIHYLTLGEGRLMEQQSKYIEAIAYWLAGIQLENRECDRTNPNSRMEYYKTMCEDCQNQSARDTERKEGSPETVPYPVKVLGMNHVDYAVILDYVYQAGGMKQITELIQYEQKYDTVTQYVNSKEWEAVFGKTFDQIYFEAAEYAKKAVR
;
A
#
# COMPACT_ATOMS: atom_id res chain seq x y z
N MET A 1 37.30 50.12 26.68
CA MET A 1 36.19 51.08 26.47
C MET A 1 34.97 50.56 27.21
N ARG A 2 34.46 51.38 28.15
CA ARG A 2 33.08 51.51 28.73
C ARG A 2 32.16 50.27 28.73
N LYS A 3 31.46 49.88 29.81
CA LYS A 3 31.22 50.42 31.16
C LYS A 3 30.58 49.29 32.01
N ARG A 4 30.88 49.28 33.32
CA ARG A 4 30.17 48.59 34.41
C ARG A 4 28.86 49.31 34.78
N LEU A 5 27.94 48.59 35.46
CA LEU A 5 27.02 48.97 36.57
C LEU A 5 25.99 47.80 36.67
N LEU A 6 25.82 46.96 37.70
CA LEU A 6 25.85 47.06 39.17
C LEU A 6 24.82 48.04 39.76
N SER A 7 23.82 47.50 40.47
CA SER A 7 23.11 47.98 41.69
C SER A 7 21.67 47.41 41.70
N ALA A 8 21.27 46.52 42.64
CA ALA A 8 20.72 46.81 43.99
C ALA A 8 19.30 47.44 43.93
N ALA A 9 18.28 47.18 44.76
CA ALA A 9 18.03 46.52 46.05
C ALA A 9 16.47 46.42 46.22
N VAL A 10 15.86 45.36 46.77
CA VAL A 10 15.41 45.10 48.19
C VAL A 10 14.05 45.75 48.59
N VAL A 11 13.25 44.99 49.37
CA VAL A 11 12.11 45.34 50.30
C VAL A 11 10.69 45.34 49.66
N VAL A 12 9.74 44.42 49.93
CA VAL A 12 9.03 43.91 51.16
C VAL A 12 7.69 44.62 51.46
N CYS A 13 6.71 43.83 51.97
CA CYS A 13 5.40 44.17 52.62
C CYS A 13 4.16 44.31 51.70
N LEU A 14 2.91 43.95 52.06
CA LEU A 14 2.28 43.18 53.15
C LEU A 14 0.77 43.07 52.82
N LEU A 15 0.11 42.13 53.49
CA LEU A 15 -1.33 41.81 53.52
C LEU A 15 -2.25 42.95 53.99
N ALA A 16 -3.51 42.91 53.51
CA ALA A 16 -4.81 43.19 54.17
C ALA A 16 -5.82 43.62 53.08
N GLY A 17 -7.06 43.13 52.92
CA GLY A 17 -8.03 42.63 53.89
C GLY A 17 -9.03 43.75 54.22
N LEU A 18 -10.26 43.71 53.66
CA LEU A 18 -11.56 44.04 54.33
C LEU A 18 -12.76 44.20 53.35
N ALA A 19 -13.66 43.21 53.41
CA ALA A 19 -15.13 43.18 53.58
C ALA A 19 -16.13 44.32 53.16
N PHE A 20 -17.37 43.83 52.91
CA PHE A 20 -18.71 44.46 52.86
C PHE A 20 -19.14 45.08 51.50
N VAL A 21 -20.34 44.90 50.92
CA VAL A 21 -21.71 44.56 51.37
C VAL A 21 -22.42 43.74 50.26
N GLY A 22 -23.33 42.84 50.64
CA GLY A 22 -24.07 41.98 49.71
C GLY A 22 -25.30 42.62 49.04
N VAL A 23 -25.71 42.02 47.92
CA VAL A 23 -27.09 42.02 47.42
C VAL A 23 -27.40 40.60 46.92
N LYS A 24 -28.49 40.05 47.43
CA LYS A 24 -29.12 38.80 46.96
C LYS A 24 -29.62 39.02 45.53
N ASP A 25 -29.37 38.06 44.63
CA ASP A 25 -30.43 37.58 43.76
C ASP A 25 -30.18 36.15 43.26
N LYS A 26 -31.30 35.51 42.95
CA LYS A 26 -31.55 34.07 42.93
C LYS A 26 -31.23 33.42 41.58
N THR A 27 -30.81 32.14 41.66
CA THR A 27 -31.15 31.00 40.76
C THR A 27 -30.75 31.11 39.29
N GLY A 28 -29.90 30.25 38.72
CA GLY A 28 -29.24 29.06 39.22
C GLY A 28 -28.15 28.66 38.22
N SER A 29 -26.91 28.58 38.68
CA SER A 29 -25.80 27.97 37.95
C SER A 29 -25.65 26.56 38.48
N GLY A 30 -26.06 25.56 37.69
CA GLY A 30 -25.61 24.20 37.89
C GLY A 30 -24.11 24.18 37.63
N SER A 31 -23.31 24.15 38.70
CA SER A 31 -21.91 23.75 38.61
C SER A 31 -21.90 22.29 38.19
N VAL A 32 -21.63 22.04 36.91
CA VAL A 32 -21.18 20.72 36.45
C VAL A 32 -19.81 20.52 37.11
N GLU A 33 -19.80 19.87 38.26
CA GLU A 33 -18.57 19.29 38.80
C GLU A 33 -18.06 18.31 37.75
N SER A 34 -16.98 18.70 37.05
CA SER A 34 -16.21 17.78 36.22
C SER A 34 -15.50 16.80 37.16
N SER A 35 -16.22 15.77 37.61
CA SER A 35 -15.60 14.62 38.24
C SER A 35 -14.88 13.83 37.15
N THR A 36 -13.59 14.11 36.93
CA THR A 36 -12.72 13.21 36.18
C THR A 36 -12.84 11.83 36.83
N PRO A 37 -13.28 10.78 36.13
CA PRO A 37 -13.38 9.45 36.73
C PRO A 37 -12.00 9.05 37.27
N ALA A 38 -11.96 8.52 38.49
CA ALA A 38 -10.72 7.97 39.03
C ALA A 38 -10.20 6.89 38.07
N ALA A 39 -8.95 7.03 37.61
CA ALA A 39 -8.31 6.11 36.69
C ALA A 39 -8.46 4.67 37.21
N LYS A 40 -9.01 3.79 36.38
CA LYS A 40 -9.21 2.39 36.75
C LYS A 40 -7.87 1.69 36.62
N GLU A 41 -7.27 1.30 37.74
CA GLU A 41 -5.95 0.69 37.76
C GLU A 41 -5.97 -0.67 37.02
N VAL A 42 -5.23 -0.76 35.91
CA VAL A 42 -5.14 -1.97 35.08
C VAL A 42 -4.33 -3.03 35.84
N LYS A 43 -4.92 -4.22 36.03
CA LYS A 43 -4.23 -5.35 36.66
C LYS A 43 -3.08 -5.83 35.77
N MET A 44 -1.86 -5.69 36.26
CA MET A 44 -0.66 -6.11 35.53
C MET A 44 -0.34 -7.57 35.81
N GLU A 45 -0.23 -8.36 34.75
CA GLU A 45 0.25 -9.74 34.84
C GLU A 45 1.77 -9.80 34.78
N SER A 46 2.37 -10.72 35.52
CA SER A 46 3.80 -11.04 35.39
C SER A 46 4.04 -11.82 34.10
N LEU A 47 5.09 -11.48 33.35
CA LEU A 47 5.43 -12.13 32.09
C LEU A 47 6.72 -12.95 32.22
N GLU A 48 6.75 -14.12 31.59
CA GLU A 48 7.96 -14.92 31.49
C GLU A 48 8.83 -14.41 30.33
N TRP A 49 10.03 -13.94 30.66
CA TRP A 49 11.00 -13.43 29.69
C TRP A 49 12.10 -14.46 29.42
N ARG A 50 12.42 -14.65 28.13
CA ARG A 50 13.46 -15.56 27.67
C ARG A 50 14.56 -14.79 26.94
N TYR A 51 15.81 -15.05 27.30
CA TYR A 51 16.95 -14.48 26.61
C TYR A 51 17.29 -15.31 25.36
N ALA A 52 17.51 -14.65 24.23
CA ALA A 52 17.90 -15.28 22.98
C ALA A 52 18.94 -14.45 22.22
N THR A 53 19.82 -15.13 21.50
CA THR A 53 20.72 -14.52 20.52
C THR A 53 20.19 -14.89 19.14
N LYS A 54 19.62 -13.93 18.40
CA LYS A 54 19.00 -14.17 17.09
C LYS A 54 19.62 -13.29 16.03
N LYS A 55 19.72 -13.82 14.81
CA LYS A 55 19.96 -13.00 13.61
C LYS A 55 18.59 -12.54 13.12
N LEU A 56 18.28 -11.25 13.25
CA LEU A 56 16.99 -10.72 12.81
C LEU A 56 16.93 -10.69 11.28
N PRO A 57 15.86 -11.19 10.65
CA PRO A 57 15.65 -11.03 9.22
C PRO A 57 15.11 -9.62 8.94
N GLY A 58 15.66 -8.93 7.93
CA GLY A 58 14.94 -7.86 7.24
C GLY A 58 15.54 -6.45 7.26
N ASP A 59 16.58 -6.17 8.03
CA ASP A 59 17.29 -4.89 7.92
C ASP A 59 18.76 -5.14 7.58
N ASN A 60 19.24 -4.56 6.48
CA ASN A 60 20.66 -4.50 6.08
C ASN A 60 21.56 -3.78 7.11
N TRP A 61 21.08 -3.56 8.34
CA TRP A 61 21.66 -2.71 9.37
C TRP A 61 21.92 -3.44 10.68
N MET A 62 22.24 -4.74 10.68
CA MET A 62 23.02 -5.38 11.76
C MET A 62 23.57 -6.74 11.28
N THR A 63 24.83 -6.75 10.83
CA THR A 63 25.57 -7.95 10.41
C THR A 63 26.03 -8.85 11.58
N GLY A 64 25.46 -8.69 12.76
CA GLY A 64 25.76 -9.48 13.95
C GLY A 64 24.50 -10.11 14.55
N ALA A 65 24.64 -11.24 15.25
CA ALA A 65 23.55 -11.78 16.03
C ALA A 65 23.16 -10.76 17.12
N THR A 66 21.90 -10.36 17.15
CA THR A 66 21.35 -9.42 18.13
C THR A 66 20.96 -10.19 19.39
N LYS A 67 21.39 -9.66 20.54
CA LYS A 67 21.00 -10.16 21.86
C LYS A 67 19.65 -9.55 22.21
N LEU A 68 18.65 -10.39 22.49
CA LEU A 68 17.27 -9.98 22.68
C LEU A 68 16.64 -10.71 23.86
N TRP A 69 15.71 -10.04 24.55
CA TRP A 69 14.72 -10.68 25.39
C TRP A 69 13.43 -10.88 24.60
N THR A 70 12.73 -11.98 24.84
CA THR A 70 11.47 -12.29 24.18
C THR A 70 10.45 -12.84 25.16
N THR A 71 9.19 -12.47 24.95
CA THR A 71 8.03 -13.05 25.61
C THR A 71 6.89 -13.23 24.59
N GLU A 72 5.94 -14.09 24.91
CA GLU A 72 4.73 -14.30 24.11
C GLU A 72 3.53 -14.06 25.03
N TYR A 73 2.69 -13.10 24.65
CA TYR A 73 1.52 -12.69 25.43
C TYR A 73 0.37 -12.36 24.49
N ASP A 74 -0.82 -12.88 24.80
CA ASP A 74 -2.04 -12.70 24.00
C ASP A 74 -1.87 -13.01 22.49
N GLY A 75 -1.07 -14.05 22.20
CA GLY A 75 -0.78 -14.51 20.84
C GLY A 75 0.18 -13.64 20.03
N VAL A 76 0.76 -12.60 20.65
CA VAL A 76 1.76 -11.71 20.07
C VAL A 76 3.12 -12.02 20.67
N ARG A 77 4.16 -12.03 19.81
CA ARG A 77 5.53 -12.16 20.26
C ARG A 77 6.20 -10.79 20.36
N TYR A 78 6.79 -10.53 21.51
CA TYR A 78 7.52 -9.29 21.77
C TYR A 78 9.02 -9.57 21.80
N TYR A 79 9.78 -8.66 21.21
CA TYR A 79 11.24 -8.67 21.20
C TYR A 79 11.76 -7.34 21.73
N VAL A 80 12.71 -7.40 22.66
CA VAL A 80 13.35 -6.22 23.25
C VAL A 80 14.86 -6.37 23.19
N GLY A 81 15.56 -5.29 22.83
CA GLY A 81 17.02 -5.24 22.89
C GLY A 81 17.55 -5.64 24.27
N ALA A 82 18.52 -6.55 24.34
CA ALA A 82 19.11 -6.95 25.63
C ALA A 82 19.75 -5.77 26.39
N GLU A 83 20.20 -4.77 25.66
CA GLU A 83 20.83 -3.56 26.20
C GLU A 83 19.83 -2.58 26.83
N THR A 84 18.55 -2.72 26.48
CA THR A 84 17.48 -1.77 26.80
C THR A 84 16.37 -2.40 27.65
N PHE A 85 16.57 -3.66 28.07
CA PHE A 85 15.58 -4.45 28.78
C PHE A 85 15.53 -4.12 30.28
N GLU A 86 14.44 -3.47 30.69
CA GLU A 86 14.04 -3.30 32.09
C GLU A 86 12.72 -4.04 32.33
N GLU A 87 12.78 -5.23 32.92
CA GLU A 87 11.66 -6.18 33.00
C GLU A 87 10.34 -5.54 33.44
N LYS A 88 10.36 -4.73 34.51
CA LYS A 88 9.16 -4.04 35.01
C LYS A 88 8.54 -3.12 33.95
N VAL A 89 9.37 -2.28 33.31
CA VAL A 89 8.95 -1.27 32.34
C VAL A 89 8.41 -1.93 31.08
N VAL A 90 9.11 -2.96 30.58
CA VAL A 90 8.70 -3.69 29.39
C VAL A 90 7.43 -4.49 29.65
N THR A 91 7.31 -5.12 30.82
CA THR A 91 6.11 -5.85 31.22
C THR A 91 4.89 -4.91 31.33
N GLU A 92 5.08 -3.74 31.94
CA GLU A 92 4.07 -2.67 31.97
C GLU A 92 3.62 -2.26 30.56
N PHE A 93 4.57 -2.07 29.65
CA PHE A 93 4.28 -1.72 28.26
C PHE A 93 3.52 -2.82 27.51
N VAL A 94 3.95 -4.09 27.62
CA VAL A 94 3.28 -5.23 26.98
C VAL A 94 1.84 -5.37 27.47
N ASN A 95 1.60 -5.22 28.78
CA ASN A 95 0.26 -5.22 29.35
C ASN A 95 -0.60 -4.06 28.80
N ALA A 96 -0.05 -2.85 28.68
CA ALA A 96 -0.76 -1.70 28.12
C ALA A 96 -1.14 -1.90 26.64
N VAL A 97 -0.23 -2.45 25.83
CA VAL A 97 -0.51 -2.80 24.43
C VAL A 97 -1.62 -3.84 24.33
N ALA A 98 -1.59 -4.88 25.17
CA ALA A 98 -2.63 -5.91 25.19
C ALA A 98 -4.00 -5.35 25.61
N GLU A 99 -4.05 -4.50 26.65
CA GLU A 99 -5.30 -3.84 27.07
C GLU A 99 -5.87 -2.97 25.94
N LEU A 100 -5.03 -2.15 25.30
CA LEU A 100 -5.44 -1.31 24.19
C LEU A 100 -5.93 -2.13 22.99
N SER A 101 -5.23 -3.22 22.67
CA SER A 101 -5.64 -4.15 21.62
C SER A 101 -6.98 -4.81 21.94
N ASN A 102 -7.20 -5.24 23.18
CA ASN A 102 -8.46 -5.84 23.62
C ASN A 102 -9.63 -4.84 23.57
N TYR A 103 -9.37 -3.60 23.99
CA TYR A 103 -10.32 -2.51 23.83
C TYR A 103 -10.69 -2.29 22.36
N GLY A 104 -9.68 -2.14 21.48
CA GLY A 104 -9.89 -1.95 20.05
C GLY A 104 -10.68 -3.09 19.40
N GLN A 105 -10.40 -4.35 19.75
CA GLN A 105 -11.15 -5.51 19.26
C GLN A 105 -12.62 -5.47 19.73
N ARG A 106 -12.85 -5.24 21.03
CA ARG A 106 -14.19 -5.24 21.63
C ARG A 106 -15.04 -4.07 21.16
N VAL A 107 -14.46 -2.88 21.08
CA VAL A 107 -15.18 -1.61 20.90
C VAL A 107 -15.14 -1.15 19.46
N LEU A 108 -14.11 -1.47 18.69
CA LEU A 108 -13.96 -1.02 17.30
C LEU A 108 -14.03 -2.17 16.29
N GLY A 109 -14.18 -3.41 16.77
CA GLY A 109 -14.19 -4.59 15.89
C GLY A 109 -12.85 -4.78 15.18
N MET A 110 -11.76 -4.22 15.73
CA MET A 110 -10.42 -4.38 15.17
C MET A 110 -10.10 -5.86 15.07
N LYS A 111 -9.54 -6.27 13.93
CA LYS A 111 -9.08 -7.63 13.75
C LYS A 111 -7.61 -7.68 14.11
N LYS A 112 -7.22 -8.65 14.94
CA LYS A 112 -5.80 -8.99 15.06
C LYS A 112 -5.28 -9.38 13.69
N LEU A 113 -4.09 -8.91 13.36
CA LEU A 113 -3.39 -9.39 12.18
C LEU A 113 -3.14 -10.88 12.39
N SER A 114 -3.70 -11.72 11.53
CA SER A 114 -3.40 -13.15 11.56
C SER A 114 -1.92 -13.35 11.22
N LYS A 115 -1.40 -14.55 11.54
CA LYS A 115 -0.07 -14.99 11.05
C LYS A 115 0.12 -14.49 9.60
N GLN A 116 1.22 -13.79 9.34
CA GLN A 116 1.55 -13.30 8.02
C GLN A 116 1.60 -14.51 7.10
N SER A 117 0.58 -14.73 6.28
CA SER A 117 0.66 -15.70 5.19
C SER A 117 1.48 -15.00 4.10
N VAL A 118 2.78 -15.29 4.06
CA VAL A 118 3.64 -14.91 2.94
C VAL A 118 3.58 -16.08 1.96
N PRO A 119 3.00 -15.92 0.76
CA PRO A 119 3.05 -16.95 -0.26
C PRO A 119 4.51 -17.35 -0.53
N GLY A 120 4.81 -18.65 -0.53
CA GLY A 120 6.17 -19.18 -0.70
C GLY A 120 6.99 -19.36 0.60
N MET A 121 6.50 -18.94 1.77
CA MET A 121 7.12 -19.28 3.07
C MET A 121 6.38 -20.42 3.78
N ARG A 122 7.13 -21.32 4.42
CA ARG A 122 6.55 -22.44 5.19
C ARG A 122 5.87 -21.91 6.46
N GLU A 123 4.72 -22.48 6.82
CA GLU A 123 3.91 -22.09 8.01
C GLU A 123 4.68 -22.11 9.35
N ASP A 124 5.83 -22.78 9.41
CA ASP A 124 6.71 -22.88 10.56
C ASP A 124 7.80 -21.79 10.62
N ASP A 125 7.92 -20.90 9.63
CA ASP A 125 8.87 -19.78 9.69
C ASP A 125 8.47 -18.81 10.80
N GLU A 126 9.40 -18.55 11.73
CA GLU A 126 9.21 -17.64 12.85
C GLU A 126 8.82 -16.21 12.41
N ARG A 127 9.11 -15.85 11.14
CA ARG A 127 8.73 -14.58 10.52
C ARG A 127 7.23 -14.41 10.31
N LEU A 128 6.46 -15.50 10.30
CA LEU A 128 5.02 -15.46 10.00
C LEU A 128 4.15 -15.07 11.21
N ARG A 129 4.71 -14.79 12.39
CA ARG A 129 3.93 -14.37 13.57
C ARG A 129 3.92 -12.85 13.71
N PRO A 130 2.78 -12.23 14.10
CA PRO A 130 2.78 -10.83 14.52
C PRO A 130 3.84 -10.65 15.60
N SER A 131 4.80 -9.79 15.28
CA SER A 131 6.02 -9.61 16.06
C SER A 131 6.19 -8.13 16.29
N VAL A 132 6.25 -7.74 17.56
CA VAL A 132 6.52 -6.35 17.95
C VAL A 132 7.97 -6.27 18.39
N TYR A 133 8.75 -5.48 17.66
CA TYR A 133 10.12 -5.14 18.04
C TYR A 133 10.10 -3.83 18.81
N LEU A 134 10.33 -3.92 20.12
CA LEU A 134 10.46 -2.77 21.00
C LEU A 134 11.92 -2.36 21.00
N ASN A 135 12.25 -1.36 20.19
CA ASN A 135 13.50 -0.63 20.35
C ASN A 135 13.26 0.50 21.35
N ILE A 136 13.43 0.19 22.64
CA ILE A 136 13.32 1.18 23.70
C ILE A 136 14.63 1.97 23.70
N PRO A 137 14.65 3.27 23.36
CA PRO A 137 15.88 4.04 23.40
C PRO A 137 16.32 4.21 24.85
N THR A 138 17.39 3.52 25.26
CA THR A 138 17.99 3.73 26.58
C THR A 138 19.41 4.27 26.46
N GLN A 139 19.67 5.28 27.30
CA GLN A 139 20.95 5.83 27.74
C GLN A 139 21.75 6.79 26.86
N LYS A 140 21.61 6.86 25.52
CA LYS A 140 22.38 7.88 24.75
C LYS A 140 21.79 9.29 24.77
N ASP A 141 20.48 9.42 25.00
CA ASP A 141 19.75 10.69 24.84
C ASP A 141 19.13 11.26 26.14
N ASN A 142 19.55 10.83 27.33
CA ASN A 142 18.97 11.27 28.62
C ASN A 142 17.43 11.07 28.74
N ILE A 143 16.85 10.18 27.93
CA ILE A 143 15.45 9.78 28.00
C ILE A 143 15.25 8.98 29.29
N LYS A 144 14.34 9.44 30.17
CA LYS A 144 14.06 8.79 31.46
C LYS A 144 13.14 7.60 31.21
N VAL A 145 13.21 6.61 32.10
CA VAL A 145 12.36 5.39 32.13
C VAL A 145 10.83 5.67 32.05
N GLY A 146 10.39 6.91 32.27
CA GLY A 146 8.99 7.35 32.05
C GLY A 146 8.59 7.61 30.59
N ASP A 147 9.55 7.70 29.66
CA ASP A 147 9.32 8.08 28.25
C ASP A 147 8.95 6.89 27.34
N VAL A 148 8.89 5.66 27.87
CA VAL A 148 8.52 4.45 27.09
C VAL A 148 7.00 4.32 26.90
N ARG A 149 6.20 4.89 27.82
CA ARG A 149 4.72 4.84 27.79
C ARG A 149 4.11 6.13 27.22
N THR A 150 4.53 6.50 26.02
CA THR A 150 3.83 7.51 25.22
C THR A 150 2.69 6.87 24.44
N PHE A 151 1.68 7.67 24.08
CA PHE A 151 0.59 7.15 23.24
C PHE A 151 1.11 6.72 21.86
N GLU A 152 2.07 7.47 21.32
CA GLU A 152 2.71 7.18 20.05
C GLU A 152 3.40 5.81 20.07
N SER A 153 4.03 5.42 21.18
CA SER A 153 4.63 4.09 21.34
C SER A 153 3.57 2.97 21.38
N LEU A 154 2.46 3.20 22.07
CA LEU A 154 1.34 2.24 22.11
C LEU A 154 0.65 2.13 20.75
N TRP A 155 0.45 3.24 20.05
CA TRP A 155 -0.11 3.28 18.70
C TRP A 155 0.75 2.49 17.72
N ASN A 156 2.06 2.74 17.67
CA ASN A 156 2.99 2.02 16.80
C ASN A 156 3.01 0.50 17.08
N ALA A 157 2.91 0.12 18.36
CA ALA A 157 2.79 -1.29 18.74
C ALA A 157 1.44 -1.87 18.26
N LEU A 158 0.36 -1.11 18.40
CA LEU A 158 -0.98 -1.50 17.96
C LEU A 158 -1.06 -1.70 16.44
N GLU A 159 -0.42 -0.82 15.65
CA GLU A 159 -0.33 -0.96 14.18
C GLU A 159 0.31 -2.28 13.74
N CYS A 160 1.20 -2.85 14.57
CA CYS A 160 1.87 -4.12 14.30
C CYS A 160 1.04 -5.36 14.65
N ILE A 161 -0.05 -5.20 15.40
CA ILE A 161 -0.86 -6.33 15.93
C ILE A 161 -2.31 -6.29 15.49
N CYS A 162 -2.85 -5.12 15.15
CA CYS A 162 -4.24 -4.91 14.79
C CYS A 162 -4.36 -4.20 13.44
N LYS A 163 -5.40 -4.56 12.70
CA LYS A 163 -5.83 -3.85 11.49
C LYS A 163 -6.59 -2.58 11.89
N LEU A 164 -5.91 -1.43 11.81
CA LEU A 164 -6.50 -0.10 11.96
C LEU A 164 -7.01 0.38 10.61
N THR A 165 -8.00 1.27 10.58
CA THR A 165 -8.73 1.62 9.34
C THR A 165 -9.01 3.11 9.16
N GLY A 166 -8.62 3.96 10.11
CA GLY A 166 -8.83 5.41 10.00
C GLY A 166 -8.24 6.19 11.17
N ALA A 167 -7.91 7.45 10.94
CA ALA A 167 -7.31 8.30 11.95
C ALA A 167 -8.34 8.75 13.02
N GLU A 168 -9.65 8.66 12.77
CA GLU A 168 -10.66 8.87 13.83
C GLU A 168 -10.46 7.88 15.00
N GLN A 169 -9.96 6.67 14.74
CA GLN A 169 -9.64 5.69 15.78
C GLN A 169 -8.50 6.19 16.69
N TYR A 170 -7.59 7.01 16.18
CA TYR A 170 -6.48 7.60 16.94
C TYR A 170 -6.99 8.42 18.12
N GLY A 171 -7.94 9.33 17.88
CA GLY A 171 -8.50 10.19 18.93
C GLY A 171 -9.23 9.41 20.02
N LEU A 172 -10.02 8.40 19.64
CA LEU A 172 -10.73 7.55 20.60
C LEU A 172 -9.77 6.72 21.45
N LEU A 173 -8.78 6.06 20.81
CA LEU A 173 -7.79 5.25 21.51
C LEU A 173 -6.90 6.12 22.41
N TYR A 174 -6.57 7.33 21.96
CA TYR A 174 -5.82 8.31 22.76
C TYR A 174 -6.55 8.61 24.07
N ARG A 175 -7.82 9.00 23.97
CA ARG A 175 -8.67 9.31 25.11
C ARG A 175 -8.77 8.12 26.07
N TYR A 176 -9.02 6.92 25.54
CA TYR A 176 -9.08 5.70 26.35
C TYR A 176 -7.78 5.45 27.12
N CYS A 177 -6.62 5.61 26.47
CA CYS A 177 -5.31 5.45 27.12
C CYS A 177 -5.12 6.42 28.29
N VAL A 178 -5.53 7.68 28.15
CA VAL A 178 -5.46 8.68 29.22
C VAL A 178 -6.40 8.32 30.37
N GLU A 179 -7.66 8.00 30.08
CA GLU A 179 -8.68 7.69 31.08
C GLU A 179 -8.37 6.43 31.90
N GLN A 180 -7.73 5.42 31.28
CA GLN A 180 -7.29 4.21 31.95
C GLN A 180 -5.90 4.31 32.58
N GLY A 181 -5.23 5.46 32.48
CA GLY A 181 -3.87 5.65 33.01
C GLY A 181 -2.82 4.77 32.32
N LEU A 182 -3.05 4.37 31.06
CA LEU A 182 -2.06 3.67 30.24
C LEU A 182 -0.92 4.60 29.82
N VAL A 183 -1.20 5.90 29.75
CA VAL A 183 -0.23 6.99 29.50
C VAL A 183 -0.31 8.04 30.62
N PRO A 184 0.80 8.70 30.97
CA PRO A 184 0.89 9.51 32.20
C PRO A 184 0.21 10.88 32.12
N GLU A 185 0.06 11.49 30.94
CA GLU A 185 -0.51 12.83 30.78
C GLU A 185 -1.36 12.99 29.52
N GLU A 186 -2.32 13.92 29.62
CA GLU A 186 -3.14 14.35 28.52
C GLU A 186 -2.41 15.42 27.67
N LYS A 187 -2.28 15.18 26.38
CA LYS A 187 -1.73 16.07 25.36
C LYS A 187 -2.68 17.24 25.28
N GLN A 188 -2.20 18.41 25.71
CA GLN A 188 -2.92 19.65 25.53
C GLN A 188 -3.00 19.96 24.05
N VAL A 189 -4.22 20.07 23.54
CA VAL A 189 -4.45 20.43 22.15
C VAL A 189 -4.65 21.95 22.09
N ASP A 190 -3.78 22.62 21.34
CA ASP A 190 -3.90 24.05 21.08
C ASP A 190 -4.95 24.30 19.99
N ARG A 191 -6.19 24.57 20.42
CA ARG A 191 -7.31 24.83 19.51
C ARG A 191 -7.11 26.09 18.65
N GLU A 192 -6.37 27.10 19.11
CA GLU A 192 -6.08 28.29 18.28
C GLU A 192 -5.06 27.95 17.19
N ALA A 193 -4.07 27.11 17.49
CA ALA A 193 -3.17 26.59 16.47
C ALA A 193 -3.92 25.75 15.43
N LEU A 194 -4.81 24.84 15.85
CA LEU A 194 -5.65 24.06 14.92
C LEU A 194 -6.53 24.97 14.05
N LYS A 195 -7.21 25.94 14.66
CA LYS A 195 -8.04 26.91 13.95
C LYS A 195 -7.24 27.64 12.87
N LYS A 196 -6.09 28.21 13.25
CA LYS A 196 -5.22 28.93 12.31
C LYS A 196 -4.76 28.02 11.17
N TYR A 197 -4.38 26.79 11.49
CA TYR A 197 -3.86 25.82 10.53
C TYR A 197 -4.93 25.35 9.53
N PHE A 198 -6.13 24.99 10.00
CA PHE A 198 -7.23 24.50 9.14
C PHE A 198 -8.12 25.60 8.54
N SER A 199 -7.81 26.87 8.79
CA SER A 199 -8.48 27.99 8.10
C SER A 199 -8.03 28.17 6.64
N THR A 200 -7.03 27.43 6.17
CA THR A 200 -6.59 27.43 4.77
C THR A 200 -7.14 26.22 4.03
N GLU A 201 -7.64 26.43 2.82
CA GLU A 201 -8.12 25.35 1.94
C GLU A 201 -7.03 24.30 1.67
N GLU A 202 -5.76 24.71 1.61
CA GLU A 202 -4.64 23.82 1.41
C GLU A 202 -4.47 22.79 2.54
N ASN A 203 -4.84 23.10 3.78
CA ASN A 203 -4.67 22.17 4.89
C ASN A 203 -5.92 21.34 5.17
N GLN A 204 -7.07 21.68 4.58
CA GLN A 204 -8.32 20.98 4.83
C GLN A 204 -8.35 19.54 4.33
N TYR A 205 -7.59 19.19 3.28
CA TYR A 205 -7.52 17.79 2.83
C TYR A 205 -6.92 16.86 3.91
N LEU A 206 -6.12 17.41 4.84
CA LEU A 206 -5.58 16.64 5.95
C LEU A 206 -6.66 16.19 6.95
N LEU A 207 -7.86 16.76 6.84
CA LEU A 207 -9.03 16.36 7.61
C LEU A 207 -9.76 15.16 7.01
N ASP A 208 -9.31 14.59 5.89
CA ASP A 208 -9.81 13.30 5.40
C ASP A 208 -9.58 12.17 6.43
N PHE A 209 -8.60 12.35 7.33
CA PHE A 209 -8.31 11.46 8.46
C PHE A 209 -8.01 10.01 8.04
N THR A 210 -7.21 9.85 7.00
CA THR A 210 -6.65 8.56 6.62
C THR A 210 -5.39 8.24 7.44
N LEU A 211 -5.09 6.96 7.64
CA LEU A 211 -3.93 6.54 8.45
C LEU A 211 -2.58 7.13 8.02
N PRO A 212 -2.24 7.23 6.71
CA PRO A 212 -0.96 7.80 6.31
C PRO A 212 -0.77 9.26 6.71
N LEU A 213 -1.84 10.01 7.00
CA LEU A 213 -1.77 11.40 7.44
C LEU A 213 -1.32 11.55 8.90
N LEU A 214 -1.31 10.46 9.69
CA LEU A 214 -0.76 10.44 11.05
C LEU A 214 0.76 10.22 11.08
N ASP A 215 1.36 9.93 9.93
CA ASP A 215 2.75 9.50 9.79
C ASP A 215 3.65 10.66 9.33
N ASP A 216 4.58 11.06 10.19
CA ASP A 216 5.52 12.16 9.95
C ASP A 216 6.45 11.87 8.76
N LEU A 217 6.73 10.60 8.46
CA LEU A 217 7.50 10.21 7.28
C LEU A 217 6.74 10.48 5.99
N VAL A 218 5.41 10.49 6.01
CA VAL A 218 4.57 10.65 4.82
C VAL A 218 4.23 12.11 4.55
N VAL A 219 3.78 12.85 5.57
CA VAL A 219 3.31 14.25 5.41
C VAL A 219 4.22 15.30 6.07
N GLY A 220 5.28 14.88 6.76
CA GLY A 220 6.12 15.76 7.56
C GLY A 220 5.63 15.92 9.00
N GLU A 221 6.56 16.21 9.91
CA GLU A 221 6.32 16.27 11.35
C GLU A 221 5.23 17.29 11.75
N GLU A 222 5.26 18.50 11.19
CA GLU A 222 4.25 19.53 11.47
C GLU A 222 2.84 19.07 11.09
N ASN A 223 2.67 18.56 9.86
CA ASN A 223 1.38 18.14 9.34
C ASN A 223 0.85 16.92 10.11
N ALA A 224 1.69 15.91 10.35
CA ALA A 224 1.30 14.74 11.13
C ALA A 224 0.90 15.13 12.55
N GLY A 225 1.66 16.03 13.20
CA GLY A 225 1.34 16.57 14.52
C GLY A 225 -0.02 17.29 14.56
N MET A 226 -0.32 18.11 13.55
CA MET A 226 -1.61 18.79 13.42
C MET A 226 -2.76 17.82 13.19
N VAL A 227 -2.58 16.77 12.37
CA VAL A 227 -3.61 15.74 12.13
C VAL A 227 -3.88 14.92 13.39
N GLN A 228 -2.84 14.52 14.13
CA GLN A 228 -2.99 13.83 15.41
C GLN A 228 -3.74 14.69 16.43
N ALA A 229 -3.38 15.97 16.55
CA ALA A 229 -4.05 16.91 17.46
C ALA A 229 -5.51 17.16 17.05
N ALA A 230 -5.78 17.31 15.74
CA ALA A 230 -7.12 17.42 15.19
C ALA A 230 -7.96 16.17 15.46
N SER A 231 -7.38 14.97 15.31
CA SER A 231 -8.06 13.70 15.58
C SER A 231 -8.47 13.57 17.05
N ILE A 232 -7.59 14.00 17.98
CA ILE A 232 -7.88 14.04 19.42
C ILE A 232 -8.99 15.06 19.73
N ASP A 233 -8.88 16.29 19.23
CA ASP A 233 -9.89 17.34 19.48
C ASP A 233 -11.25 16.98 18.88
N PHE A 234 -11.27 16.45 17.66
CA PHE A 234 -12.49 15.97 17.02
C PHE A 234 -13.17 14.85 17.81
N ALA A 235 -12.39 13.88 18.32
CA ALA A 235 -12.94 12.82 19.17
C ALA A 235 -13.54 13.38 20.48
N ARG A 236 -12.86 14.32 21.13
CA ARG A 236 -13.39 14.98 22.34
C ARG A 236 -14.69 15.71 22.05
N TRP A 237 -14.69 16.58 21.05
CA TRP A 237 -15.86 17.35 20.63
C TRP A 237 -17.04 16.44 20.25
N TYR A 238 -16.80 15.40 19.45
CA TYR A 238 -17.87 14.51 19.01
C TYR A 238 -18.52 13.78 20.20
N ILE A 239 -17.72 13.32 21.16
CA ILE A 239 -18.23 12.62 22.33
C ILE A 239 -19.01 13.58 23.25
N GLU A 240 -18.56 14.82 23.39
CA GLU A 240 -19.27 15.85 24.16
C GLU A 240 -20.61 16.24 23.53
N GLU A 241 -20.65 16.37 22.21
CA GLU A 241 -21.86 16.76 21.47
C GLU A 241 -22.85 15.60 21.30
N TYR A 242 -22.36 14.37 21.16
CA TYR A 242 -23.18 13.18 20.89
C TYR A 242 -23.02 12.12 21.99
N SER A 243 -22.01 11.25 21.88
CA SER A 243 -21.60 10.29 22.91
C SER A 243 -20.41 9.46 22.45
N GLU A 244 -19.78 8.73 23.37
CA GLU A 244 -18.74 7.74 23.05
C GLU A 244 -19.29 6.59 22.20
N GLU A 245 -20.51 6.12 22.48
CA GLU A 245 -21.13 5.03 21.72
C GLU A 245 -21.32 5.41 20.25
N GLU A 246 -21.80 6.63 19.98
CA GLU A 246 -21.96 7.13 18.61
C GLU A 246 -20.61 7.32 17.91
N TYR A 247 -19.59 7.80 18.61
CA TYR A 247 -18.25 7.91 18.02
C TYR A 247 -17.64 6.54 17.70
N CYS A 248 -17.88 5.54 18.54
CA CYS A 248 -17.50 4.16 18.26
C CYS A 248 -18.21 3.61 17.01
N LYS A 249 -19.52 3.90 16.86
CA LYS A 249 -20.27 3.51 15.65
C LYS A 249 -19.68 4.18 14.41
N LEU A 250 -19.39 5.48 14.48
CA LEU A 250 -18.72 6.22 13.40
C LEU A 250 -17.38 5.56 13.03
N CYS A 251 -16.54 5.24 14.02
CA CYS A 251 -15.24 4.61 13.81
C CYS A 251 -15.34 3.21 13.18
N ARG A 252 -16.40 2.46 13.45
CA ARG A 252 -16.65 1.15 12.81
C ARG A 252 -17.18 1.27 11.40
N SER A 253 -17.92 2.34 11.10
CA SER A 253 -18.52 2.54 9.78
C SER A 253 -17.60 3.22 8.78
N LEU A 254 -16.39 3.66 9.16
CA LEU A 254 -15.48 4.45 8.29
C LEU A 254 -15.20 3.80 6.92
N LEU A 255 -15.15 2.46 6.86
CA LEU A 255 -14.93 1.71 5.61
C LEU A 255 -16.18 1.57 4.73
N ALA A 256 -17.36 1.83 5.29
CA ALA A 256 -18.66 1.66 4.65
C ALA A 256 -19.49 2.97 4.64
N ALA A 257 -18.85 4.11 4.92
CA ALA A 257 -19.53 5.30 5.40
C ALA A 257 -20.25 6.10 4.30
N ASN A 258 -21.30 6.80 4.72
CA ASN A 258 -21.92 7.89 3.97
C ASN A 258 -21.05 9.15 4.11
N HIS A 259 -20.12 9.34 3.16
CA HIS A 259 -19.11 10.40 3.20
C HIS A 259 -19.69 11.82 3.42
N ASP A 260 -20.87 12.09 2.86
CA ASP A 260 -21.59 13.37 3.01
C ASP A 260 -21.93 13.71 4.48
N GLU A 261 -22.27 12.69 5.27
CA GLU A 261 -22.59 12.86 6.69
C GLU A 261 -21.33 13.22 7.49
N LEU A 262 -20.21 12.55 7.21
CA LEU A 262 -18.95 12.86 7.88
C LEU A 262 -18.43 14.25 7.50
N GLU A 263 -18.55 14.65 6.24
CA GLU A 263 -18.23 16.01 5.80
C GLU A 263 -19.06 17.04 6.58
N THR A 264 -20.37 16.80 6.71
CA THR A 264 -21.27 17.67 7.48
C THR A 264 -20.83 17.80 8.95
N ILE A 265 -20.50 16.67 9.59
CA ILE A 265 -20.08 16.63 10.99
C ILE A 265 -18.73 17.33 11.19
N LYS A 266 -17.74 17.08 10.31
CA LYS A 266 -16.43 17.74 10.38
C LYS A 266 -16.55 19.24 10.17
N ASN A 267 -17.43 19.70 9.27
CA ASN A 267 -17.73 21.12 9.10
C ASN A 267 -18.38 21.75 10.33
N LYS A 268 -19.26 21.02 11.03
CA LYS A 268 -19.82 21.49 12.31
C LYS A 268 -18.71 21.67 13.36
N TRP A 269 -17.83 20.68 13.50
CA TRP A 269 -16.66 20.77 14.38
C TRP A 269 -15.73 21.93 14.03
N LEU A 270 -15.40 22.13 12.74
CA LEU A 270 -14.57 23.24 12.28
C LEU A 270 -15.19 24.61 12.60
N LYS A 271 -16.51 24.74 12.47
CA LYS A 271 -17.21 25.95 12.85
C LYS A 271 -17.11 26.23 14.35
N ASP A 272 -17.24 25.19 15.18
CA ASP A 272 -17.08 25.29 16.64
C ASP A 272 -15.62 25.55 17.06
N LEU A 273 -14.65 25.12 16.24
CA LEU A 273 -13.25 25.48 16.36
C LEU A 273 -13.00 26.95 15.97
N GLY A 274 -13.93 27.58 15.25
CA GLY A 274 -13.86 28.96 14.77
C GLY A 274 -13.21 29.11 13.39
N CYS A 275 -13.13 28.04 12.60
CA CYS A 275 -12.71 28.09 11.20
C CYS A 275 -13.85 28.65 10.33
N GLU A 276 -13.52 29.61 9.46
CA GLU A 276 -14.48 30.17 8.50
C GLU A 276 -14.54 29.37 7.20
N ALA A 277 -13.45 28.67 6.86
CA ALA A 277 -13.38 27.82 5.68
C ALA A 277 -14.07 26.47 5.95
N GLY A 278 -14.89 26.02 5.00
CA GLY A 278 -15.55 24.72 5.06
C GLY A 278 -14.66 23.62 4.48
N TYR A 279 -14.56 22.49 5.17
CA TYR A 279 -13.95 21.26 4.68
C TYR A 279 -14.82 20.66 3.58
N ARG A 280 -14.17 20.20 2.52
CA ARG A 280 -14.75 19.28 1.55
C ARG A 280 -13.83 18.08 1.46
N GLU A 281 -14.41 16.89 1.46
CA GLU A 281 -13.61 15.67 1.35
C GLU A 281 -12.78 15.70 0.06
N PHE A 282 -11.46 15.56 0.20
CA PHE A 282 -10.55 15.54 -0.94
C PHE A 282 -10.46 14.12 -1.50
N ALA A 283 -10.15 13.16 -0.63
CA ALA A 283 -10.08 11.74 -0.93
C ALA A 283 -10.06 10.91 0.36
N LYS A 284 -11.22 10.44 0.84
CA LYS A 284 -11.24 9.48 1.94
C LYS A 284 -10.96 8.06 1.46
N LEU A 285 -9.67 7.76 1.30
CA LEU A 285 -9.21 6.43 0.96
C LEU A 285 -9.20 5.51 2.20
N PRO A 286 -9.80 4.30 2.11
CA PRO A 286 -9.97 3.38 3.23
C PRO A 286 -8.68 2.59 3.54
N PHE A 287 -7.58 3.30 3.79
CA PHE A 287 -6.32 2.69 4.17
C PHE A 287 -6.48 1.85 5.42
N CYS A 288 -5.91 0.65 5.39
CA CYS A 288 -5.75 -0.18 6.57
C CYS A 288 -4.26 -0.48 6.84
N THR A 289 -3.88 -0.71 8.10
CA THR A 289 -2.52 -1.18 8.41
C THR A 289 -2.32 -2.61 7.93
N THR A 290 -1.18 -2.89 7.28
CA THR A 290 -0.86 -4.23 6.77
C THR A 290 0.56 -4.71 7.05
N ASN A 291 1.44 -3.91 7.66
CA ASN A 291 2.88 -4.16 7.92
C ASN A 291 3.40 -5.57 7.56
N ARG A 292 3.63 -5.80 6.25
CA ARG A 292 4.05 -7.09 5.67
C ARG A 292 5.38 -6.94 4.97
N ILE A 293 6.16 -8.02 4.97
CA ILE A 293 7.42 -8.12 4.23
C ILE A 293 7.35 -9.34 3.31
N PHE A 294 7.64 -9.14 2.03
CA PHE A 294 7.65 -10.17 1.00
C PHE A 294 9.07 -10.38 0.51
N TYR A 295 9.45 -11.65 0.38
CA TYR A 295 10.75 -12.04 -0.17
C TYR A 295 10.51 -12.83 -1.44
N TYR A 296 11.15 -12.45 -2.53
CA TYR A 296 11.18 -13.27 -3.74
C TYR A 296 12.60 -13.33 -4.30
N THR A 297 12.90 -14.38 -5.05
CA THR A 297 14.18 -14.54 -5.76
C THR A 297 14.00 -14.10 -7.19
N GLU A 298 14.84 -13.19 -7.67
CA GLU A 298 14.88 -12.84 -9.10
C GLU A 298 15.18 -14.09 -9.94
N GLN A 299 14.31 -14.42 -10.89
CA GLN A 299 14.44 -15.63 -11.70
C GLN A 299 15.59 -15.55 -12.74
N PHE A 300 16.24 -14.41 -12.91
CA PHE A 300 17.23 -14.15 -13.97
C PHE A 300 18.69 -14.32 -13.52
N GLY A 301 19.02 -15.46 -12.93
CA GLY A 301 20.42 -15.94 -12.81
C GLY A 301 21.27 -15.36 -11.68
N ASN A 302 20.84 -14.30 -11.00
CA ASN A 302 21.44 -13.85 -9.74
C ASN A 302 20.47 -14.14 -8.59
N ARG A 303 20.89 -14.94 -7.62
CA ARG A 303 20.14 -15.20 -6.37
C ARG A 303 20.15 -13.97 -5.46
N SER A 304 19.50 -12.89 -5.89
CA SER A 304 19.23 -11.75 -5.05
C SER A 304 17.82 -11.91 -4.48
N GLU A 305 17.72 -12.09 -3.16
CA GLU A 305 16.46 -12.00 -2.45
C GLU A 305 16.03 -10.52 -2.45
N VAL A 306 14.90 -10.21 -3.09
CA VAL A 306 14.30 -8.88 -3.05
C VAL A 306 13.26 -8.85 -1.94
N CYS A 307 13.42 -7.87 -1.05
CA CYS A 307 12.56 -7.64 0.10
C CYS A 307 11.64 -6.44 -0.21
N ILE A 308 10.33 -6.65 -0.20
CA ILE A 308 9.33 -5.59 -0.38
C ILE A 308 8.53 -5.45 0.91
N ARG A 309 8.44 -4.23 1.42
CA ARG A 309 7.61 -3.91 2.60
C ARG A 309 6.27 -3.33 2.13
N ALA A 310 5.21 -3.51 2.89
CA ALA A 310 3.95 -2.78 2.69
C ALA A 310 3.44 -2.34 4.06
N ASN A 311 3.17 -1.05 4.21
CA ASN A 311 2.70 -0.45 5.47
C ASN A 311 1.19 -0.30 5.49
N TYR A 312 0.61 0.09 4.36
CA TYR A 312 -0.81 0.33 4.22
C TYR A 312 -1.41 -0.54 3.11
N GLU A 313 -2.68 -0.91 3.25
CA GLU A 313 -3.45 -1.63 2.24
C GLU A 313 -4.78 -0.93 1.91
N ILE A 314 -5.19 -1.03 0.64
CA ILE A 314 -6.56 -0.74 0.20
C ILE A 314 -7.05 -1.99 -0.52
N SER A 315 -8.08 -2.65 0.03
CA SER A 315 -8.64 -3.88 -0.55
C SER A 315 -9.96 -3.58 -1.26
N LEU A 316 -9.99 -3.90 -2.55
CA LEU A 316 -11.18 -3.87 -3.41
C LEU A 316 -11.54 -5.32 -3.82
N SER A 317 -12.62 -5.49 -4.58
CA SER A 317 -13.12 -6.83 -4.96
C SER A 317 -12.19 -7.60 -5.90
N ASP A 318 -11.41 -6.90 -6.71
CA ASP A 318 -10.59 -7.45 -7.80
C ASP A 318 -9.09 -7.14 -7.64
N ILE A 319 -8.72 -6.24 -6.72
CA ILE A 319 -7.35 -5.81 -6.45
C ILE A 319 -7.15 -5.52 -4.96
N THR A 320 -5.94 -5.76 -4.44
CA THR A 320 -5.48 -5.24 -3.14
C THR A 320 -4.21 -4.43 -3.34
N TRP A 321 -4.32 -3.12 -3.17
CA TRP A 321 -3.19 -2.20 -3.25
C TRP A 321 -2.37 -2.23 -1.96
N LEU A 322 -1.07 -2.40 -2.07
CA LEU A 322 -0.13 -2.54 -0.97
C LEU A 322 0.96 -1.46 -1.10
N TRP A 323 0.95 -0.53 -0.16
CA TRP A 323 1.66 0.75 -0.23
C TRP A 323 2.83 0.81 0.73
N GLN A 324 3.97 1.34 0.29
CA GLN A 324 5.06 1.73 1.19
C GLN A 324 4.92 3.18 1.64
N LYS A 325 5.36 3.45 2.88
CA LYS A 325 5.53 4.84 3.37
C LYS A 325 6.44 5.65 2.45
N ALA A 326 7.48 5.02 1.89
CA ALA A 326 8.44 5.66 0.99
C ALA A 326 7.79 6.19 -0.29
N ASP A 327 6.89 5.42 -0.91
CA ASP A 327 6.20 5.81 -2.14
C ASP A 327 5.32 7.05 -1.93
N LEU A 328 4.57 7.07 -0.80
CA LEU A 328 3.72 8.20 -0.42
C LEU A 328 4.55 9.47 -0.13
N LYS A 329 5.74 9.30 0.47
CA LYS A 329 6.67 10.39 0.77
C LYS A 329 7.28 10.98 -0.50
N GLN A 330 7.78 10.14 -1.40
CA GLN A 330 8.55 10.56 -2.57
C GLN A 330 7.73 11.46 -3.52
N GLY A 331 6.46 11.12 -3.74
CA GLY A 331 5.56 11.91 -4.60
C GLY A 331 4.83 13.06 -3.87
N GLY A 332 4.90 13.11 -2.54
CA GLY A 332 4.01 13.91 -1.69
C GLY A 332 2.59 13.33 -1.65
N TYR A 333 2.00 13.24 -0.46
CA TYR A 333 0.71 12.55 -0.25
C TYR A 333 -0.39 13.05 -1.18
N ARG A 334 -0.66 14.36 -1.21
CA ARG A 334 -1.77 14.94 -2.00
C ARG A 334 -1.67 14.63 -3.49
N GLN A 335 -0.48 14.80 -4.08
CA GLN A 335 -0.26 14.53 -5.50
C GLN A 335 -0.34 13.03 -5.79
N THR A 336 0.22 12.21 -4.91
CA THR A 336 0.15 10.75 -4.99
C THR A 336 -1.29 10.24 -5.00
N ILE A 337 -2.12 10.71 -4.07
CA ILE A 337 -3.52 10.32 -3.99
C ILE A 337 -4.30 10.76 -5.23
N LYS A 338 -4.06 11.99 -5.72
CA LYS A 338 -4.69 12.47 -6.95
C LYS A 338 -4.38 11.56 -8.14
N THR A 339 -3.10 11.23 -8.35
CA THR A 339 -2.69 10.38 -9.47
C THR A 339 -3.23 8.96 -9.33
N PHE A 340 -3.27 8.42 -8.11
CA PHE A 340 -3.89 7.13 -7.83
C PHE A 340 -5.38 7.10 -8.22
N LEU A 341 -6.16 8.12 -7.83
CA LEU A 341 -7.60 8.18 -8.14
C LEU A 341 -7.87 8.28 -9.64
N GLU A 342 -7.04 9.02 -10.38
CA GLU A 342 -7.12 9.08 -11.84
C GLU A 342 -6.87 7.72 -12.48
N MET A 343 -5.81 7.02 -12.04
CA MET A 343 -5.45 5.69 -12.53
C MET A 343 -6.45 4.61 -12.13
N GLU A 344 -7.05 4.70 -10.94
CA GLU A 344 -8.02 3.70 -10.43
C GLU A 344 -9.30 3.67 -11.26
N ASP A 345 -9.78 4.81 -11.77
CA ASP A 345 -10.94 4.86 -12.69
C ASP A 345 -10.64 4.10 -14.00
N ALA A 346 -9.47 4.35 -14.61
CA ALA A 346 -9.04 3.66 -15.81
C ALA A 346 -8.87 2.14 -15.55
N ARG A 347 -8.12 1.78 -14.51
CA ARG A 347 -7.87 0.39 -14.12
C ARG A 347 -9.16 -0.39 -13.90
N SER A 348 -10.18 0.21 -13.28
CA SER A 348 -11.45 -0.48 -13.01
C SER A 348 -12.13 -1.00 -14.27
N LYS A 349 -12.08 -0.23 -15.34
CA LYS A 349 -12.64 -0.60 -16.65
C LYS A 349 -11.75 -1.64 -17.32
N ASP A 350 -10.45 -1.42 -17.32
CA ASP A 350 -9.46 -2.30 -17.96
C ASP A 350 -9.51 -3.72 -17.36
N PHE A 351 -9.60 -3.83 -16.03
CA PHE A 351 -9.67 -5.13 -15.34
C PHE A 351 -10.99 -5.84 -15.61
N GLN A 352 -12.11 -5.11 -15.60
CA GLN A 352 -13.42 -5.68 -15.87
C GLN A 352 -13.48 -6.24 -17.31
N GLU A 353 -13.03 -5.47 -18.30
CA GLU A 353 -12.99 -5.88 -19.70
C GLU A 353 -12.07 -7.10 -19.90
N SER A 354 -10.90 -7.11 -19.25
CA SER A 354 -9.97 -8.25 -19.30
C SER A 354 -10.60 -9.53 -18.74
N ARG A 355 -11.29 -9.44 -17.59
CA ARG A 355 -11.99 -10.58 -16.98
C ARG A 355 -13.13 -11.08 -17.86
N ASP A 356 -13.89 -10.16 -18.46
CA ASP A 356 -15.00 -10.53 -19.34
C ASP A 356 -14.51 -11.19 -20.63
N PHE A 357 -13.44 -10.67 -21.23
CA PHE A 357 -12.81 -11.24 -22.41
C PHE A 357 -12.28 -12.66 -22.15
N LEU A 358 -11.60 -12.85 -21.01
CA LEU A 358 -10.98 -14.12 -20.65
C LEU A 358 -11.90 -15.07 -19.87
N LYS A 359 -13.15 -14.72 -19.61
CA LYS A 359 -14.05 -15.41 -18.66
C LYS A 359 -14.14 -16.93 -18.83
N LYS A 360 -14.02 -17.46 -20.06
CA LYS A 360 -14.07 -18.90 -20.37
C LYS A 360 -12.76 -19.66 -20.06
N TYR A 361 -11.68 -18.92 -19.82
CA TYR A 361 -10.31 -19.40 -19.65
C TYR A 361 -9.75 -19.08 -18.25
N LEU A 362 -10.61 -18.53 -17.38
CA LEU A 362 -10.30 -18.22 -15.99
C LEU A 362 -10.90 -19.28 -15.07
N PRO A 363 -10.30 -19.51 -13.89
CA PRO A 363 -10.92 -20.34 -12.87
C PRO A 363 -12.27 -19.76 -12.43
N THR A 364 -13.13 -20.60 -11.86
CA THR A 364 -14.49 -20.21 -11.41
C THR A 364 -14.48 -19.03 -10.44
N LYS A 365 -13.41 -18.92 -9.64
CA LYS A 365 -13.16 -17.80 -8.75
C LYS A 365 -11.79 -17.22 -9.07
N VAL A 366 -11.76 -15.94 -9.47
CA VAL A 366 -10.53 -15.16 -9.63
C VAL A 366 -10.40 -14.27 -8.41
N GLU A 367 -9.36 -14.50 -7.62
CA GLU A 367 -9.12 -13.72 -6.40
C GLU A 367 -8.70 -12.28 -6.73
N ALA A 368 -8.72 -11.42 -5.72
CA ALA A 368 -8.19 -10.07 -5.85
C ALA A 368 -6.66 -10.15 -6.00
N VAL A 369 -6.11 -9.46 -7.00
CA VAL A 369 -4.65 -9.48 -7.22
C VAL A 369 -3.96 -8.57 -6.20
N PRO A 370 -2.94 -9.04 -5.46
CA PRO A 370 -2.09 -8.16 -4.66
C PRO A 370 -1.21 -7.31 -5.58
N VAL A 371 -1.18 -6.00 -5.38
CA VAL A 371 -0.33 -5.07 -6.13
C VAL A 371 0.56 -4.28 -5.17
N PHE A 372 1.86 -4.51 -5.27
CA PHE A 372 2.89 -3.89 -4.44
C PHE A 372 3.45 -2.66 -5.13
N LEU A 373 3.35 -1.52 -4.46
CA LEU A 373 4.10 -0.33 -4.83
C LEU A 373 5.50 -0.41 -4.21
N ASN A 374 6.51 -0.20 -5.05
CA ASN A 374 7.92 -0.22 -4.65
C ASN A 374 8.71 0.71 -5.56
N PHE A 375 8.36 1.99 -5.57
CA PHE A 375 8.93 2.95 -6.50
C PHE A 375 10.40 3.20 -6.21
N GLN A 376 11.22 3.05 -7.23
CA GLN A 376 12.67 3.19 -7.15
C GLN A 376 13.13 4.47 -7.84
N ASP A 377 14.12 5.15 -7.26
CA ASP A 377 14.72 6.36 -7.85
C ASP A 377 15.48 6.11 -9.17
N LYS A 378 15.81 4.85 -9.50
CA LYS A 378 16.62 4.49 -10.68
C LYS A 378 15.89 3.50 -11.57
N LYS A 379 15.74 3.84 -12.86
CA LYS A 379 15.26 2.93 -13.91
C LYS A 379 16.08 1.64 -13.96
N SER A 380 15.43 0.53 -13.61
CA SER A 380 15.79 -0.84 -13.97
C SER A 380 15.09 -1.16 -15.29
N GLY A 381 15.38 -2.32 -15.87
CA GLY A 381 14.87 -2.70 -17.19
C GLY A 381 13.36 -2.96 -17.26
N PHE A 382 12.61 -2.99 -16.14
CA PHE A 382 11.22 -3.45 -16.10
C PHE A 382 10.31 -2.52 -15.28
N ASN A 383 9.17 -2.11 -15.85
CA ASN A 383 8.22 -1.17 -15.22
C ASN A 383 7.29 -1.81 -14.17
N GLY A 384 7.06 -3.11 -14.32
CA GLY A 384 6.33 -3.95 -13.40
C GLY A 384 6.79 -5.40 -13.53
N LEU A 385 6.34 -6.25 -12.60
CA LEU A 385 6.60 -7.69 -12.64
C LEU A 385 5.47 -8.45 -11.94
N THR A 386 4.93 -9.45 -12.64
CA THR A 386 4.01 -10.43 -12.07
C THR A 386 4.76 -11.65 -11.57
N ILE A 387 4.49 -12.02 -10.32
CA ILE A 387 4.97 -13.25 -9.71
C ILE A 387 3.73 -14.07 -9.33
N PRO A 388 3.48 -15.24 -9.96
CA PRO A 388 2.20 -15.97 -9.84
C PRO A 388 1.70 -16.22 -8.42
N GLU A 389 2.61 -16.49 -7.48
CA GLU A 389 2.27 -16.77 -6.08
C GLU A 389 2.18 -15.50 -5.22
N VAL A 390 2.76 -14.38 -5.65
CA VAL A 390 2.87 -13.15 -4.84
C VAL A 390 1.90 -12.07 -5.29
N GLY A 391 1.80 -11.81 -6.60
CA GLY A 391 1.03 -10.71 -7.17
C GLY A 391 1.84 -9.88 -8.16
N ILE A 392 1.46 -8.62 -8.31
CA ILE A 392 2.10 -7.65 -9.21
C ILE A 392 2.97 -6.71 -8.38
N ILE A 393 4.16 -6.38 -8.87
CA ILE A 393 5.04 -5.36 -8.28
C ILE A 393 5.20 -4.25 -9.30
N LEU A 394 4.96 -3.00 -8.89
CA LEU A 394 5.14 -1.79 -9.71
C LEU A 394 6.29 -0.98 -9.15
N THR A 395 7.28 -0.67 -9.99
CA THR A 395 8.60 -0.21 -9.54
C THR A 395 8.96 1.21 -9.97
N TYR A 396 8.16 1.85 -10.83
CA TYR A 396 8.54 3.12 -11.47
C TYR A 396 7.48 4.22 -11.41
N GLY A 397 7.15 4.70 -10.21
CA GLY A 397 6.23 5.81 -10.05
C GLY A 397 4.84 5.54 -10.65
N TRP A 398 3.98 6.55 -10.61
CA TRP A 398 2.59 6.38 -11.04
C TRP A 398 2.39 6.35 -12.54
N LYS A 399 3.24 7.03 -13.31
CA LYS A 399 3.09 7.08 -14.75
C LYS A 399 3.38 5.72 -15.36
N GLU A 400 4.54 5.15 -15.07
CA GLU A 400 4.90 3.82 -15.57
C GLU A 400 4.06 2.71 -14.93
N ALA A 401 3.57 2.90 -13.70
CA ALA A 401 2.56 2.03 -13.10
C ALA A 401 1.29 1.97 -13.96
N GLY A 402 0.74 3.11 -14.38
CA GLY A 402 -0.41 3.15 -15.27
C GLY A 402 -0.17 2.41 -16.61
N GLU A 403 1.01 2.62 -17.22
CA GLU A 403 1.36 1.99 -18.49
C GLU A 403 1.53 0.45 -18.39
N SER A 404 1.96 -0.06 -17.23
CA SER A 404 2.31 -1.49 -17.03
C SER A 404 1.24 -2.31 -16.31
N LEU A 405 0.35 -1.68 -15.54
CA LEU A 405 -0.56 -2.41 -14.65
C LEU A 405 -1.48 -3.39 -15.40
N LEU A 406 -2.05 -2.98 -16.53
CA LEU A 406 -2.88 -3.89 -17.32
C LEU A 406 -2.06 -5.05 -17.88
N HIS A 407 -0.85 -4.79 -18.39
CA HIS A 407 0.06 -5.82 -18.89
C HIS A 407 0.35 -6.89 -17.83
N GLU A 408 0.75 -6.46 -16.64
CA GLU A 408 0.99 -7.35 -15.50
C GLU A 408 -0.29 -8.05 -15.02
N TYR A 409 -1.44 -7.37 -15.11
CA TYR A 409 -2.70 -8.02 -14.78
C TYR A 409 -3.08 -9.13 -15.76
N ILE A 410 -2.78 -8.98 -17.05
CA ILE A 410 -2.96 -10.05 -18.02
C ILE A 410 -2.05 -11.25 -17.68
N HIS A 411 -0.80 -11.02 -17.28
CA HIS A 411 0.05 -12.09 -16.75
C HIS A 411 -0.62 -12.80 -15.57
N TYR A 412 -1.13 -12.04 -14.60
CA TYR A 412 -1.84 -12.60 -13.44
C TYR A 412 -3.08 -13.40 -13.87
N LEU A 413 -3.82 -12.95 -14.88
CA LEU A 413 -5.01 -13.63 -15.38
C LEU A 413 -4.69 -14.92 -16.13
N THR A 414 -3.60 -14.94 -16.89
CA THR A 414 -3.33 -16.00 -17.88
C THR A 414 -2.30 -17.03 -17.44
N LEU A 415 -1.41 -16.73 -16.48
CA LEU A 415 -0.38 -17.65 -15.98
C LEU A 415 -0.77 -18.28 -14.63
N GLY A 416 -0.68 -19.61 -14.53
CA GLY A 416 -0.83 -20.38 -13.31
C GLY A 416 -1.84 -21.53 -13.43
N GLU A 417 -2.04 -22.27 -12.34
CA GLU A 417 -2.93 -23.42 -12.31
C GLU A 417 -4.36 -23.06 -12.74
N GLY A 418 -4.93 -23.85 -13.65
CA GLY A 418 -6.30 -23.66 -14.14
C GLY A 418 -6.52 -22.43 -15.01
N ARG A 419 -5.45 -21.81 -15.53
CA ARG A 419 -5.48 -20.66 -16.44
C ARG A 419 -5.00 -21.07 -17.83
N LEU A 420 -4.95 -20.10 -18.75
CA LEU A 420 -4.57 -20.31 -20.16
C LEU A 420 -3.18 -20.94 -20.32
N MET A 421 -2.22 -20.56 -19.45
CA MET A 421 -0.86 -21.09 -19.40
C MET A 421 -0.58 -21.65 -18.00
N GLU A 422 -0.43 -22.96 -17.86
CA GLU A 422 -0.12 -23.57 -16.55
C GLU A 422 1.34 -23.33 -16.11
N GLN A 423 2.25 -23.16 -17.07
CA GLN A 423 3.69 -22.92 -16.85
C GLN A 423 4.15 -21.73 -17.68
N GLN A 424 5.35 -21.19 -17.36
CA GLN A 424 5.94 -20.12 -18.16
C GLN A 424 6.11 -20.57 -19.62
N SER A 425 5.52 -19.80 -20.53
CA SER A 425 5.61 -19.99 -21.98
C SER A 425 6.40 -18.85 -22.59
N LYS A 426 7.01 -19.08 -23.76
CA LYS A 426 7.61 -17.99 -24.54
C LYS A 426 6.59 -16.97 -25.05
N TYR A 427 5.32 -17.36 -25.09
CA TYR A 427 4.21 -16.47 -25.44
C TYR A 427 3.71 -15.63 -24.27
N ILE A 428 4.26 -15.78 -23.06
CA ILE A 428 3.76 -15.10 -21.88
C ILE A 428 3.73 -13.57 -22.09
N GLU A 429 4.86 -12.98 -22.47
CA GLU A 429 4.94 -11.56 -22.78
C GLU A 429 4.10 -11.22 -24.01
N ALA A 430 4.12 -12.05 -25.05
CA ALA A 430 3.36 -11.80 -26.28
C ALA A 430 1.85 -11.72 -26.03
N ILE A 431 1.30 -12.56 -25.15
CA ILE A 431 -0.11 -12.55 -24.77
C ILE A 431 -0.44 -11.30 -23.95
N ALA A 432 0.42 -10.93 -23.01
CA ALA A 432 0.24 -9.70 -22.24
C ALA A 432 0.27 -8.45 -23.14
N TYR A 433 1.24 -8.35 -24.05
CA TYR A 433 1.31 -7.28 -25.04
C TYR A 433 0.12 -7.28 -26.00
N TRP A 434 -0.30 -8.45 -26.48
CA TRP A 434 -1.43 -8.58 -27.38
C TRP A 434 -2.74 -8.16 -26.73
N LEU A 435 -3.04 -8.67 -25.54
CA LEU A 435 -4.27 -8.35 -24.83
C LEU A 435 -4.26 -6.90 -24.36
N ALA A 436 -3.22 -6.46 -23.65
CA ALA A 436 -3.18 -5.11 -23.10
C ALA A 436 -2.96 -4.02 -24.16
N GLY A 437 -2.24 -4.30 -25.25
CA GLY A 437 -1.83 -3.28 -26.24
C GLY A 437 -2.61 -3.27 -27.55
N ILE A 438 -3.31 -4.36 -27.90
CA ILE A 438 -3.97 -4.51 -29.21
C ILE A 438 -5.47 -4.81 -29.07
N GLN A 439 -5.82 -5.80 -28.26
CA GLN A 439 -7.21 -6.28 -28.15
C GLN A 439 -8.05 -5.49 -27.16
N LEU A 440 -7.48 -5.14 -26.02
CA LEU A 440 -8.11 -4.36 -24.96
C LEU A 440 -7.57 -2.94 -25.00
N GLU A 441 -8.34 -2.01 -24.43
CA GLU A 441 -7.95 -0.61 -24.30
C GLU A 441 -7.12 -0.46 -23.01
N ASN A 442 -5.80 -0.23 -23.12
CA ASN A 442 -5.01 0.22 -21.98
C ASN A 442 -5.16 1.73 -21.85
N ARG A 443 -6.15 2.15 -21.07
CA ARG A 443 -6.59 3.55 -21.01
C ARG A 443 -5.52 4.48 -20.48
N GLU A 444 -4.66 4.01 -19.57
CA GLU A 444 -3.55 4.79 -19.06
C GLU A 444 -2.42 4.94 -20.09
N CYS A 445 -2.09 3.87 -20.81
CA CYS A 445 -1.11 3.95 -21.90
C CYS A 445 -1.62 4.81 -23.07
N ASP A 446 -2.89 4.70 -23.44
CA ASP A 446 -3.49 5.51 -24.51
C ASP A 446 -3.58 7.00 -24.13
N ARG A 447 -3.77 7.30 -22.83
CA ARG A 447 -3.73 8.69 -22.32
C ARG A 447 -2.34 9.31 -22.48
N THR A 448 -1.26 8.56 -22.24
CA THR A 448 0.12 9.06 -22.35
C THR A 448 0.69 8.94 -23.76
N ASN A 449 0.22 7.97 -24.53
CA ASN A 449 0.60 7.68 -25.91
C ASN A 449 -0.62 7.17 -26.71
N PRO A 450 -1.45 8.07 -27.26
CA PRO A 450 -2.69 7.70 -27.97
C PRO A 450 -2.48 6.90 -29.26
N ASN A 451 -1.23 6.66 -29.65
CA ASN A 451 -0.87 5.81 -30.77
C ASN A 451 -0.37 4.43 -30.33
N SER A 452 -0.52 4.02 -29.07
CA SER A 452 0.09 2.79 -28.51
C SER A 452 -0.16 1.55 -29.39
N ARG A 453 -1.43 1.27 -29.73
CA ARG A 453 -1.85 0.20 -30.64
C ARG A 453 -1.24 0.33 -32.05
N MET A 454 -1.24 1.55 -32.56
CA MET A 454 -0.68 1.87 -33.88
C MET A 454 0.84 1.63 -33.91
N GLU A 455 1.50 1.92 -32.80
CA GLU A 455 2.94 1.75 -32.62
C GLU A 455 3.31 0.26 -32.62
N TYR A 456 2.52 -0.61 -31.99
CA TYR A 456 2.71 -2.06 -32.09
C TYR A 456 2.66 -2.56 -33.54
N TYR A 457 1.66 -2.14 -34.33
CA TYR A 457 1.59 -2.51 -35.74
C TYR A 457 2.74 -1.91 -36.57
N LYS A 458 3.18 -0.68 -36.27
CA LYS A 458 4.34 -0.05 -36.94
C LYS A 458 5.63 -0.80 -36.66
N THR A 459 5.91 -1.19 -35.41
CA THR A 459 7.12 -1.95 -35.05
C THR A 459 7.24 -3.23 -35.89
N MET A 460 6.15 -4.01 -36.00
CA MET A 460 6.17 -5.22 -36.85
C MET A 460 6.34 -4.88 -38.33
N CYS A 461 5.74 -3.79 -38.83
CA CYS A 461 5.93 -3.35 -40.21
C CYS A 461 7.39 -3.02 -40.52
N GLU A 462 8.07 -2.31 -39.62
CA GLU A 462 9.48 -1.93 -39.74
C GLU A 462 10.39 -3.16 -39.67
N ASP A 463 10.14 -4.09 -38.74
CA ASP A 463 10.91 -5.33 -38.62
C ASP A 463 10.75 -6.22 -39.85
N CYS A 464 9.54 -6.33 -40.40
CA CYS A 464 9.30 -7.05 -41.66
C CYS A 464 9.99 -6.39 -42.86
N GLN A 465 10.05 -5.06 -42.92
CA GLN A 465 10.77 -4.33 -43.97
C GLN A 465 12.29 -4.55 -43.86
N ASN A 466 12.83 -4.47 -42.64
CA ASN A 466 14.25 -4.69 -42.37
C ASN A 466 14.66 -6.15 -42.65
N GLN A 467 13.81 -7.11 -42.30
CA GLN A 467 14.01 -8.52 -42.59
C GLN A 467 13.91 -8.79 -44.09
N SER A 468 12.89 -8.26 -44.77
CA SER A 468 12.77 -8.33 -46.24
C SER A 468 13.96 -7.70 -46.96
N ALA A 469 14.54 -6.62 -46.46
CA ALA A 469 15.74 -5.99 -47.03
C ALA A 469 16.98 -6.89 -46.87
N ARG A 470 17.23 -7.41 -45.66
CA ARG A 470 18.29 -8.40 -45.39
C ARG A 470 18.13 -9.69 -46.20
N ASP A 471 16.90 -10.07 -46.48
CA ASP A 471 16.56 -11.26 -47.26
C ASP A 471 16.65 -11.02 -48.77
N THR A 472 16.47 -9.77 -49.23
CA THR A 472 16.76 -9.35 -50.61
C THR A 472 18.27 -9.39 -50.87
N GLU A 473 19.09 -8.94 -49.91
CA GLU A 473 20.55 -9.06 -49.96
C GLU A 473 21.03 -10.53 -49.95
N ARG A 474 20.32 -11.44 -49.25
CA ARG A 474 20.61 -12.89 -49.30
C ARG A 474 20.12 -13.57 -50.58
N LYS A 475 19.02 -13.11 -51.17
CA LYS A 475 18.46 -13.61 -52.44
C LYS A 475 19.43 -13.48 -53.60
N GLU A 476 20.19 -12.39 -53.63
CA GLU A 476 21.20 -12.14 -54.67
C GLU A 476 22.38 -13.15 -54.65
N GLY A 477 22.47 -14.01 -53.62
CA GLY A 477 23.54 -14.99 -53.45
C GLY A 477 23.15 -16.47 -53.31
N SER A 478 21.86 -16.87 -53.41
CA SER A 478 21.45 -18.27 -53.15
C SER A 478 20.50 -18.85 -54.22
N PRO A 479 20.60 -20.15 -54.55
CA PRO A 479 19.73 -20.79 -55.55
C PRO A 479 18.25 -20.81 -55.13
N GLU A 480 17.38 -20.59 -56.11
CA GLU A 480 15.94 -20.23 -56.07
C GLU A 480 14.96 -21.15 -55.30
N THR A 481 15.41 -22.15 -54.55
CA THR A 481 14.51 -23.22 -54.03
C THR A 481 14.53 -23.45 -52.53
N VAL A 482 15.12 -22.58 -51.72
CA VAL A 482 15.10 -22.75 -50.25
C VAL A 482 13.98 -21.88 -49.66
N PRO A 483 12.94 -22.46 -49.02
CA PRO A 483 11.95 -21.67 -48.27
C PRO A 483 12.68 -20.80 -47.24
N TYR A 484 12.37 -19.51 -47.23
CA TYR A 484 13.01 -18.48 -46.40
C TYR A 484 12.60 -18.70 -44.95
N PRO A 485 13.45 -19.30 -44.09
CA PRO A 485 13.00 -19.56 -42.74
C PRO A 485 13.03 -18.23 -42.00
N VAL A 486 11.85 -17.74 -41.58
CA VAL A 486 11.79 -16.73 -40.52
C VAL A 486 12.55 -17.32 -39.34
N LYS A 487 13.67 -16.70 -38.96
CA LYS A 487 14.40 -17.16 -37.77
C LYS A 487 13.57 -16.79 -36.56
N VAL A 488 12.77 -17.73 -36.12
CA VAL A 488 11.86 -17.57 -34.98
C VAL A 488 12.61 -17.17 -33.69
N LEU A 489 13.91 -17.49 -33.61
CA LEU A 489 14.82 -17.08 -32.55
C LEU A 489 15.14 -15.56 -32.51
N GLY A 490 14.78 -14.79 -33.54
CA GLY A 490 15.05 -13.36 -33.64
C GLY A 490 13.83 -12.46 -33.46
N MET A 491 12.63 -13.04 -33.31
CA MET A 491 11.39 -12.27 -33.13
C MET A 491 11.27 -11.79 -31.69
N ASN A 492 10.85 -10.54 -31.52
CA ASN A 492 10.55 -9.98 -30.21
C ASN A 492 9.09 -10.27 -29.82
N HIS A 493 8.70 -9.96 -28.57
CA HIS A 493 7.33 -10.20 -28.09
C HIS A 493 6.26 -9.39 -28.84
N VAL A 494 6.62 -8.23 -29.42
CA VAL A 494 5.69 -7.40 -30.23
C VAL A 494 5.34 -8.10 -31.53
N ASP A 495 6.31 -8.72 -32.21
CA ASP A 495 6.07 -9.51 -33.43
C ASP A 495 5.07 -10.64 -33.17
N TYR A 496 5.25 -11.36 -32.05
CA TYR A 496 4.33 -12.40 -31.65
C TYR A 496 2.95 -11.86 -31.28
N ALA A 497 2.87 -10.69 -30.62
CA ALA A 497 1.59 -10.10 -30.26
C ALA A 497 0.72 -9.77 -31.49
N VAL A 498 1.32 -9.28 -32.58
CA VAL A 498 0.59 -9.01 -33.82
C VAL A 498 0.22 -10.31 -34.56
N ILE A 499 1.06 -11.35 -34.48
CA ILE A 499 0.68 -12.69 -35.00
C ILE A 499 -0.49 -13.26 -34.22
N LEU A 500 -0.48 -13.16 -32.88
CA LEU A 500 -1.61 -13.56 -32.03
C LEU A 500 -2.87 -12.80 -32.43
N ASP A 501 -2.76 -11.50 -32.71
CA ASP A 501 -3.88 -10.72 -33.22
C ASP A 501 -4.43 -11.24 -34.54
N TYR A 502 -3.56 -11.45 -35.54
CA TYR A 502 -3.96 -12.01 -36.83
C TYR A 502 -4.64 -13.39 -36.68
N VAL A 503 -4.06 -14.29 -35.88
CA VAL A 503 -4.62 -15.62 -35.60
C VAL A 503 -5.98 -15.50 -34.91
N TYR A 504 -6.10 -14.59 -33.94
CA TYR A 504 -7.37 -14.33 -33.28
C TYR A 504 -8.44 -13.81 -34.25
N GLN A 505 -8.12 -12.92 -35.19
CA GLN A 505 -9.08 -12.46 -36.20
C GLN A 505 -9.55 -13.60 -37.12
N ALA A 506 -8.72 -14.63 -37.33
CA ALA A 506 -9.05 -15.75 -38.21
C ALA A 506 -9.91 -16.84 -37.51
N GLY A 507 -9.67 -17.12 -36.23
CA GLY A 507 -10.35 -18.23 -35.53
C GLY A 507 -10.62 -18.02 -34.05
N GLY A 508 -10.48 -16.80 -33.54
CA GLY A 508 -10.78 -16.40 -32.17
C GLY A 508 -9.87 -17.04 -31.12
N MET A 509 -10.29 -16.98 -29.86
CA MET A 509 -9.54 -17.53 -28.72
C MET A 509 -9.27 -19.04 -28.80
N LYS A 510 -10.06 -19.79 -29.57
CA LYS A 510 -9.85 -21.23 -29.76
C LYS A 510 -8.49 -21.50 -30.40
N GLN A 511 -8.14 -20.77 -31.47
CA GLN A 511 -6.85 -20.93 -32.15
C GLN A 511 -5.67 -20.48 -31.29
N ILE A 512 -5.85 -19.44 -30.46
CA ILE A 512 -4.85 -19.01 -29.48
C ILE A 512 -4.61 -20.09 -28.41
N THR A 513 -5.68 -20.72 -27.93
CA THR A 513 -5.56 -21.80 -26.94
C THR A 513 -4.84 -23.01 -27.53
N GLU A 514 -5.19 -23.40 -28.76
CA GLU A 514 -4.50 -24.46 -29.48
C GLU A 514 -3.00 -24.11 -29.61
N LEU A 515 -2.66 -22.90 -30.07
CA LEU A 515 -1.27 -22.44 -30.17
C LEU A 515 -0.46 -22.66 -28.88
N ILE A 516 -1.02 -22.26 -27.74
CA ILE A 516 -0.37 -22.34 -26.43
C ILE A 516 -0.21 -23.79 -25.97
N GLN A 517 -1.26 -24.61 -26.12
CA GLN A 517 -1.22 -26.04 -25.80
C GLN A 517 -0.17 -26.79 -26.64
N TYR A 518 -0.02 -26.39 -27.90
CA TYR A 518 0.98 -26.96 -28.79
C TYR A 518 2.40 -26.57 -28.36
N GLU A 519 2.65 -25.31 -27.95
CA GLU A 519 3.97 -24.91 -27.46
C GLU A 519 4.36 -25.66 -26.18
N GLN A 520 3.44 -25.84 -25.23
CA GLN A 520 3.68 -26.58 -24.00
C GLN A 520 4.06 -28.06 -24.24
N LYS A 521 3.75 -28.62 -25.42
CA LYS A 521 4.14 -29.97 -25.84
C LYS A 521 5.58 -30.05 -26.38
N TYR A 522 6.20 -28.93 -26.80
CA TYR A 522 7.49 -28.93 -27.49
C TYR A 522 8.53 -28.02 -26.81
N ASP A 523 9.71 -28.56 -26.52
CA ASP A 523 10.78 -27.85 -25.78
C ASP A 523 11.34 -26.60 -26.50
N THR A 524 11.22 -26.53 -27.83
CA THR A 524 11.74 -25.39 -28.60
C THR A 524 10.78 -24.92 -29.67
N VAL A 525 10.81 -23.60 -29.89
CA VAL A 525 9.98 -22.94 -30.90
C VAL A 525 10.31 -23.45 -32.31
N THR A 526 11.59 -23.64 -32.59
CA THR A 526 12.07 -24.17 -33.86
C THR A 526 11.54 -25.58 -34.17
N GLN A 527 11.26 -26.41 -33.15
CA GLN A 527 10.74 -27.76 -33.36
C GLN A 527 9.26 -27.75 -33.75
N TYR A 528 8.44 -26.88 -33.15
CA TYR A 528 7.00 -26.87 -33.44
C TYR A 528 6.66 -26.11 -34.73
N VAL A 529 7.35 -25.00 -35.00
CA VAL A 529 7.10 -24.16 -36.18
C VAL A 529 7.36 -24.91 -37.50
N ASN A 530 8.29 -25.87 -37.46
CA ASN A 530 8.65 -26.72 -38.59
C ASN A 530 7.90 -28.07 -38.59
N SER A 531 6.95 -28.27 -37.69
CA SER A 531 6.19 -29.53 -37.60
C SER A 531 5.00 -29.54 -38.57
N LYS A 532 4.66 -30.72 -39.08
CA LYS A 532 3.39 -30.94 -39.81
C LYS A 532 2.16 -30.69 -38.94
N GLU A 533 2.34 -30.62 -37.63
CA GLU A 533 1.26 -30.38 -36.66
C GLU A 533 0.82 -28.91 -36.68
N TRP A 534 1.73 -27.95 -36.91
CA TRP A 534 1.36 -26.52 -37.06
C TRP A 534 0.38 -26.30 -38.22
N GLU A 535 0.73 -26.81 -39.40
CA GLU A 535 -0.09 -26.66 -40.60
C GLU A 535 -1.43 -27.40 -40.47
N ALA A 536 -1.48 -28.49 -39.69
CA ALA A 536 -2.73 -29.19 -39.40
C ALA A 536 -3.71 -28.38 -38.53
N VAL A 537 -3.19 -27.52 -37.65
CA VAL A 537 -4.00 -26.67 -36.75
C VAL A 537 -4.45 -25.40 -37.45
N PHE A 538 -3.52 -24.70 -38.10
CA PHE A 538 -3.78 -23.38 -38.68
C PHE A 538 -4.08 -23.40 -40.19
N GLY A 539 -3.94 -24.56 -40.83
CA GLY A 539 -4.13 -24.71 -42.29
C GLY A 539 -3.08 -24.01 -43.14
N LYS A 540 -2.01 -23.48 -42.52
CA LYS A 540 -0.95 -22.69 -43.14
C LYS A 540 0.38 -22.97 -42.47
N THR A 541 1.47 -22.80 -43.20
CA THR A 541 2.80 -22.79 -42.59
C THR A 541 2.99 -21.53 -41.74
N PHE A 542 3.94 -21.55 -40.82
CA PHE A 542 4.24 -20.36 -40.00
C PHE A 542 4.73 -19.19 -40.84
N ASP A 543 5.59 -19.43 -41.84
CA ASP A 543 6.06 -18.37 -42.74
C ASP A 543 4.89 -17.67 -43.44
N GLN A 544 3.87 -18.42 -43.88
CA GLN A 544 2.65 -17.85 -44.45
C GLN A 544 1.92 -16.95 -43.45
N ILE A 545 1.73 -17.42 -42.21
CA ILE A 545 1.09 -16.62 -41.15
C ILE A 545 1.92 -15.37 -40.84
N TYR A 546 3.24 -15.48 -40.75
CA TYR A 546 4.13 -14.35 -40.48
C TYR A 546 4.00 -13.24 -41.53
N PHE A 547 4.12 -13.60 -42.82
CA PHE A 547 4.01 -12.61 -43.90
C PHE A 547 2.59 -12.05 -44.05
N GLU A 548 1.56 -12.86 -43.81
CA GLU A 548 0.19 -12.37 -43.82
C GLU A 548 -0.14 -11.45 -42.63
N ALA A 549 0.39 -11.75 -41.44
CA ALA A 549 0.29 -10.89 -40.26
C ALA A 549 1.02 -9.55 -40.49
N ALA A 550 2.16 -9.56 -41.18
CA ALA A 550 2.86 -8.34 -41.59
C ALA A 550 2.02 -7.47 -42.55
N GLU A 551 1.39 -8.08 -43.55
CA GLU A 551 0.47 -7.36 -44.45
C GLU A 551 -0.79 -6.88 -43.74
N TYR A 552 -1.28 -7.64 -42.76
CA TYR A 552 -2.36 -7.24 -41.87
C TYR A 552 -1.97 -6.00 -41.06
N ALA A 553 -0.79 -5.99 -40.43
CA ALA A 553 -0.27 -4.84 -39.70
C ALA A 553 -0.15 -3.59 -40.59
N LYS A 554 0.38 -3.75 -41.82
CA LYS A 554 0.48 -2.64 -42.79
C LYS A 554 -0.88 -2.03 -43.13
N LYS A 555 -1.93 -2.85 -43.20
CA LYS A 555 -3.30 -2.36 -43.43
C LYS A 555 -3.87 -1.66 -42.20
N ALA A 556 -3.60 -2.17 -41.00
CA ALA A 556 -4.02 -1.54 -39.75
C ALA A 556 -3.39 -0.16 -39.54
N VAL A 557 -2.22 0.10 -40.14
CA VAL A 557 -1.51 1.39 -40.07
C VAL A 557 -1.98 2.45 -41.09
N ARG A 558 -2.70 2.04 -42.13
CA ARG A 558 -3.19 2.92 -43.20
C ARG A 558 -4.60 3.40 -42.92
#